data_AF-A0A7W0PEX6-F1
#
_entry.id   AF-A0A7W0PEX6-F1
#
_cell.length_a   1.000
_cell.length_b   1.000
_cell.length_c   1.000
_cell.angle_alpha   90.00
_cell.angle_beta   90.00
_cell.angle_gamma   90.00
#
_symmetry.space_group_name_H-M   'P 1'
#
loop_
_entity.id
_entity.type
_entity.pdbx_description
1 polymer ?
#
loop_
_entity_poly.entity_id
_entity_poly.type
_entity_poly.pdbx_seq_one_letter_code
_entity_poly.pdbx_strand_id
1 'polypeptide(L)'
;MNDDTSYLFDPANWAWASPQSIPHRILEHLEFTALALVIAAAIGIPIGLFIGHTNRGAFLAINIGNAGRSIPTFGLLSLVVTLIGLGRTPLIFALVVLAVPPILT
;
A
#
# COMPACT_ATOMS: atom_id res chain seq x y z
N MET A 1 10.70 -2.87 -32.37
CA MET A 1 9.60 -2.07 -31.78
C MET A 1 8.50 -3.07 -31.45
N ASN A 2 8.29 -3.32 -30.14
CA ASN A 2 7.35 -4.24 -29.48
C ASN A 2 7.88 -5.63 -29.08
N ASP A 3 8.91 -5.66 -28.24
CA ASP A 3 9.37 -6.90 -27.57
C ASP A 3 8.61 -7.13 -26.23
N ASP A 4 7.91 -6.12 -25.71
CA ASP A 4 7.27 -6.16 -24.38
C ASP A 4 6.04 -7.08 -24.31
N THR A 5 5.33 -7.26 -25.42
CA THR A 5 4.17 -8.15 -25.47
C THR A 5 4.56 -9.62 -25.50
N SER A 6 5.80 -9.93 -25.94
CA SER A 6 6.30 -11.31 -25.97
C SER A 6 6.33 -11.93 -24.57
N TYR A 7 6.65 -11.13 -23.54
CA TYR A 7 6.66 -11.56 -22.15
C TYR A 7 5.26 -11.97 -21.66
N LEU A 8 4.23 -11.23 -22.05
CA LEU A 8 2.84 -11.48 -21.63
C LEU A 8 2.24 -12.71 -22.31
N PHE A 9 2.66 -13.03 -23.54
CA PHE A 9 2.12 -14.14 -24.32
C PHE A 9 2.96 -15.42 -24.25
N ASP A 10 4.11 -15.40 -23.58
CA ASP A 10 4.92 -16.59 -23.35
C ASP A 10 4.28 -17.49 -22.25
N PRO A 11 3.86 -18.72 -22.58
CA PRO A 11 3.28 -19.66 -21.62
C PRO A 11 4.20 -19.97 -20.43
N ALA A 12 5.51 -19.85 -20.59
CA ALA A 12 6.48 -20.08 -19.52
C ALA A 12 6.36 -19.05 -18.38
N ASN A 13 5.96 -17.80 -18.69
CA ASN A 13 5.76 -16.75 -17.68
C ASN A 13 4.43 -16.91 -16.91
N TRP A 14 3.51 -17.71 -17.45
CA TRP A 14 2.25 -18.09 -16.79
C TRP A 14 2.34 -19.39 -16.01
N ALA A 15 3.32 -20.24 -16.33
CA ALA A 15 3.56 -21.47 -15.61
C ALA A 15 4.04 -21.18 -14.18
N TRP A 16 3.46 -21.89 -13.20
CA TRP A 16 3.83 -21.81 -11.79
C TRP A 16 5.21 -22.41 -11.47
N ALA A 17 5.95 -22.84 -12.50
CA ALA A 17 7.26 -23.46 -12.36
C ALA A 17 8.36 -22.48 -11.91
N SER A 18 8.19 -21.18 -12.17
CA SER A 18 9.21 -20.17 -11.90
C SER A 18 8.74 -19.15 -10.84
N PRO A 19 9.60 -18.77 -9.88
CA PRO A 19 9.30 -17.70 -8.92
C PRO A 19 9.09 -16.32 -9.56
N GLN A 20 9.58 -16.09 -10.78
CA GLN A 20 9.31 -14.86 -11.53
C GLN A 20 8.06 -14.92 -12.41
N SER A 21 7.24 -15.96 -12.29
CA SER A 21 5.98 -16.08 -13.02
C SER A 21 4.98 -14.99 -12.64
N ILE A 22 4.13 -14.61 -13.59
CA ILE A 22 3.10 -13.58 -13.41
C ILE A 22 2.16 -13.92 -12.24
N PRO A 23 1.63 -15.16 -12.11
CA PRO A 23 0.78 -15.51 -10.97
C PRO A 23 1.48 -15.38 -9.62
N HIS A 24 2.76 -15.76 -9.52
CA HIS A 24 3.52 -15.65 -8.28
C HIS A 24 3.71 -14.18 -7.86
N ARG A 25 4.02 -13.31 -8.82
CA ARG A 25 4.17 -11.86 -8.58
C ARG A 25 2.87 -11.20 -8.16
N ILE A 26 1.75 -11.58 -8.78
CA ILE A 26 0.42 -11.10 -8.38
C ILE A 26 0.11 -11.54 -6.95
N LEU A 27 0.39 -12.79 -6.61
CA LEU A 27 0.16 -13.31 -5.27
C LEU A 27 1.04 -12.62 -4.21
N GLU A 28 2.32 -12.40 -4.52
CA GLU A 28 3.23 -11.64 -3.65
C GLU A 28 2.75 -10.19 -3.45
N HIS A 29 2.24 -9.55 -4.50
CA HIS A 29 1.66 -8.21 -4.39
C HIS A 29 0.37 -8.19 -3.55
N LEU A 30 -0.50 -9.18 -3.72
CA LEU A 30 -1.71 -9.36 -2.91
C LEU A 30 -1.36 -9.59 -1.44
N GLU A 31 -0.33 -10.38 -1.15
CA GLU A 31 0.16 -10.60 0.22
C GLU A 31 0.57 -9.29 0.88
N PHE A 32 1.41 -8.48 0.24
CA PHE A 32 1.86 -7.21 0.81
C PHE A 32 0.74 -6.20 0.99
N THR A 33 -0.14 -6.08 0.00
CA THR A 33 -1.26 -5.13 0.05
C THR A 33 -2.31 -5.55 1.08
N ALA A 34 -2.64 -6.84 1.18
CA ALA A 34 -3.54 -7.36 2.20
C ALA A 34 -2.98 -7.17 3.62
N LEU A 35 -1.69 -7.47 3.82
CA LEU A 35 -1.03 -7.29 5.11
C LEU A 35 -1.01 -5.81 5.52
N ALA A 36 -0.64 -4.91 4.60
CA ALA A 36 -0.67 -3.47 4.86
C ALA A 36 -2.09 -2.98 5.17
N LEU A 37 -3.11 -3.47 4.45
CA LEU A 37 -4.50 -3.11 4.69
C LEU A 37 -4.99 -3.57 6.07
N VAL A 38 -4.67 -4.79 6.48
CA VAL A 38 -5.04 -5.32 7.80
C VAL A 38 -4.42 -4.48 8.91
N ILE A 39 -3.14 -4.11 8.79
CA ILE A 39 -2.47 -3.24 9.76
C ILE A 39 -3.11 -1.85 9.77
N ALA A 40 -3.34 -1.26 8.60
CA ALA A 40 -3.97 0.05 8.49
C ALA A 40 -5.39 0.05 9.06
N ALA A 41 -6.18 -1.01 8.83
CA ALA A 41 -7.51 -1.18 9.41
C ALA A 41 -7.47 -1.35 10.92
N ALA A 42 -6.55 -2.16 11.44
CA ALA A 42 -6.37 -2.35 12.88
C ALA A 42 -6.03 -1.05 13.61
N ILE A 43 -5.43 -0.07 12.93
CA ILE A 43 -5.09 1.25 13.50
C ILE A 43 -6.19 2.28 13.18
N GLY A 44 -6.61 2.37 11.92
CA GLY A 44 -7.52 3.38 11.43
C GLY A 44 -8.95 3.21 11.95
N ILE A 45 -9.46 1.98 12.03
CA ILE A 45 -10.81 1.70 12.53
C ILE A 45 -11.00 2.18 13.98
N PRO A 46 -10.15 1.79 14.96
CA PRO A 46 -10.36 2.24 16.33
C PRO A 46 -10.20 3.76 16.49
N ILE A 47 -9.26 4.38 15.76
CA ILE A 47 -9.08 5.84 15.77
C ILE A 47 -10.32 6.53 15.19
N GLY A 48 -10.81 6.08 14.03
CA GLY A 48 -12.01 6.62 13.39
C GLY A 48 -13.24 6.47 14.27
N LEU A 49 -13.43 5.31 14.90
CA LEU A 49 -14.54 5.05 15.81
C LEU A 49 -14.50 5.96 17.05
N PHE A 50 -13.32 6.14 17.66
CA PHE A 50 -13.14 7.00 18.82
C PHE A 50 -13.47 8.47 18.51
N ILE A 51 -13.02 8.96 17.35
CA ILE A 51 -13.26 10.32 16.89
C ILE A 51 -14.74 10.52 16.53
N GLY A 52 -15.35 9.56 15.86
CA GLY A 52 -16.77 9.56 15.51
C GLY A 52 -17.68 9.57 16.74
N HIS A 53 -17.35 8.83 17.79
CA HIS A 53 -18.16 8.78 19.01
C HIS A 53 -17.98 10.03 19.90
N THR A 54 -16.78 10.62 19.91
CA THR A 54 -16.49 11.76 20.81
C THR A 54 -16.87 13.10 20.17
N ASN A 55 -17.09 13.15 18.84
CA ASN A 55 -17.21 14.39 18.05
C ASN A 55 -16.06 15.40 18.29
N ARG A 56 -14.96 14.95 18.89
CA ARG A 56 -13.77 15.73 19.22
C ARG A 56 -12.62 15.22 18.37
N GLY A 57 -11.93 16.14 17.73
CA GLY A 57 -10.79 15.82 16.86
C GLY A 57 -11.15 15.49 15.41
N ALA A 58 -12.43 15.55 15.02
CA ALA A 58 -12.85 15.35 13.63
C ALA A 58 -12.14 16.31 12.67
N PHE A 59 -11.98 17.59 13.05
CA PHE A 59 -11.21 18.57 12.27
C PHE A 59 -9.75 18.16 12.08
N LEU A 60 -9.11 17.64 13.13
CA LEU A 60 -7.71 17.20 13.05
C LEU A 60 -7.58 15.92 12.21
N ALA A 61 -8.50 14.97 12.36
CA ALA A 61 -8.55 13.74 11.58
C ALA A 61 -8.75 14.02 10.09
N ILE A 62 -9.68 14.91 9.74
CA ILE A 62 -9.96 15.31 8.36
C ILE A 62 -8.75 16.03 7.77
N ASN A 63 -8.12 16.96 8.49
CA ASN A 63 -6.96 17.69 7.97
C ASN A 63 -5.75 16.76 7.79
N ILE A 64 -5.48 15.86 8.72
CA ILE A 64 -4.41 14.85 8.59
C ILE A 64 -4.74 13.89 7.45
N GLY A 65 -5.99 13.45 7.33
CA GLY A 65 -6.44 12.56 6.25
C GLY A 65 -6.33 13.23 4.88
N ASN A 66 -6.64 14.52 4.77
CA ASN A 66 -6.51 15.29 3.54
C ASN A 66 -5.05 15.57 3.20
N ALA A 67 -4.21 15.88 4.19
CA ALA A 67 -2.78 16.06 4.00
C ALA A 67 -2.09 14.74 3.61
N GLY A 68 -2.46 13.62 4.23
CA GLY A 68 -1.95 12.30 3.86
C GLY A 68 -2.32 11.90 2.44
N ARG A 69 -3.53 12.23 1.99
CA ARG A 69 -3.98 11.99 0.60
C ARG A 69 -3.34 12.89 -0.44
N SER A 70 -2.81 14.06 -0.05
CA SER A 70 -2.11 14.93 -0.99
C SER A 70 -0.68 14.48 -1.27
N ILE A 71 -0.14 13.57 -0.46
CA ILE A 71 1.19 13.00 -0.67
C ILE A 71 1.15 12.10 -1.92
N PRO A 72 1.97 12.36 -2.95
CA PRO A 72 2.08 11.47 -4.09
C PRO A 72 2.66 10.13 -3.65
N THR A 73 2.00 9.02 -4.00
CA THR A 73 2.41 7.66 -3.60
C THR A 73 3.87 7.38 -3.94
N PHE A 74 4.32 7.78 -5.12
CA PHE A 74 5.72 7.63 -5.53
C PHE A 74 6.70 8.45 -4.68
N GLY A 75 6.30 9.66 -4.26
CA GLY A 75 7.12 10.52 -3.40
C GLY A 75 7.25 9.96 -1.98
N LEU A 76 6.17 9.37 -1.44
CA LEU A 76 6.24 8.68 -0.15
C LEU A 76 7.15 7.47 -0.22
N LEU A 77 7.00 6.65 -1.27
CA LEU A 77 7.84 5.47 -1.49
C LEU A 77 9.31 5.85 -1.63
N SER A 78 9.65 6.87 -2.43
CA SER A 78 11.03 7.29 -2.62
C SER A 78 11.66 7.84 -1.34
N LEU A 79 10.89 8.58 -0.53
CA LEU A 79 11.34 9.06 0.78
C LEU A 79 11.62 7.89 1.72
N VAL A 80 10.66 6.97 1.86
CA VAL A 80 10.78 5.80 2.75
C VAL A 80 11.95 4.90 2.33
N VAL A 81 12.13 4.68 1.02
CA VAL A 81 13.27 3.93 0.49
C VAL A 81 14.59 4.67 0.72
N THR A 82 14.63 5.99 0.57
CA THR A 82 15.85 6.78 0.84
C THR A 82 16.25 6.70 2.32
N LEU A 83 15.28 6.69 3.23
CA LEU A 83 15.55 6.67 4.67
C LEU A 83 15.87 5.27 5.21
N ILE A 84 15.15 4.24 4.75
CA ILE A 84 15.19 2.88 5.34
C ILE A 84 15.91 1.88 4.40
N GLY A 85 16.05 2.20 3.11
CA GLY A 85 16.59 1.31 2.08
C GLY A 85 15.50 0.58 1.28
N LEU A 86 15.93 -0.27 0.35
CA LEU A 86 15.03 -1.15 -0.40
C LEU A 86 14.72 -2.42 0.38
N GLY A 87 13.45 -2.84 0.39
CA GLY A 87 13.03 -4.10 0.99
C GLY A 87 11.51 -4.19 1.19
N ARG A 88 11.05 -5.30 1.78
CA ARG A 88 9.64 -5.51 2.15
C ARG A 88 9.16 -4.54 3.24
N THR A 89 9.95 -4.35 4.29
CA THR A 89 9.56 -3.53 5.44
C THR A 89 9.26 -2.07 5.07
N PRO A 90 10.14 -1.37 4.32
CA PRO A 90 9.84 -0.02 3.82
C PRO A 90 8.58 0.03 2.95
N LEU A 91 8.36 -1.01 2.13
CA LEU A 91 7.19 -1.11 1.25
C LEU A 91 5.89 -1.22 2.05
N ILE A 92 5.83 -2.16 3.00
CA ILE A 92 4.65 -2.35 3.86
C ILE A 92 4.40 -1.09 4.69
N PHE A 93 5.44 -0.47 5.23
CA PHE A 93 5.31 0.78 5.99
C PHE A 93 4.68 1.90 5.14
N ALA A 94 5.18 2.12 3.93
CA ALA A 94 4.62 3.12 3.02
C ALA A 94 3.15 2.83 2.66
N LEU A 95 2.81 1.56 2.41
CA LEU A 95 1.44 1.13 2.12
C LEU A 95 0.50 1.37 3.31
N VAL A 96 0.93 1.08 4.53
CA VAL A 96 0.15 1.34 5.75
C VAL A 96 -0.11 2.84 5.91
N VAL A 97 0.93 3.67 5.79
CA VAL A 97 0.82 5.13 5.91
C VAL A 97 -0.14 5.70 4.86
N LEU A 98 -0.11 5.17 3.64
CA LEU A 98 -1.02 5.58 2.57
C LEU A 98 -2.47 5.10 2.79
N ALA A 99 -2.65 3.94 3.42
CA ALA A 99 -3.97 3.32 3.64
C ALA A 99 -4.71 3.87 4.88
N VAL A 100 -4.03 4.48 5.85
CA VAL A 100 -4.68 5.06 7.04
C VAL A 100 -5.58 6.27 6.71
N PRO A 101 -5.15 7.28 5.93
CA PRO A 101 -6.00 8.41 5.55
C PRO A 101 -7.38 8.04 4.98
N PRO A 102 -7.51 7.09 4.03
CA PRO A 102 -8.81 6.68 3.53
C PRO A 102 -9.69 5.93 4.51
N ILE A 103 -9.15 5.41 5.60
CA ILE A 103 -9.94 4.75 6.65
C ILE A 103 -10.50 5.79 7.65
N LEU A 104 -9.80 6.92 7.82
CA LEU A 104 -10.12 7.92 8.85
C LEU A 104 -11.11 9.00 8.44
N THR A 105 -11.38 9.16 7.14
CA THR A 105 -12.29 10.21 6.62
C THR A 105 -13.38 9.58 5.78
#